data_AF-A0A520ABQ5-F1
#
_entry.id   AF-A0A520ABQ5-F1
#
_cell.length_a   1.000
_cell.length_b   1.000
_cell.length_c   1.000
_cell.angle_alpha   90.00
_cell.angle_beta   90.00
_cell.angle_gamma   90.00
#
_symmetry.space_group_name_H-M   'P 1'
#
loop_
_entity.id
_entity.type
_entity.pdbx_description
1 polymer ?
#
loop_
_entity_poly.entity_id
_entity_poly.type
_entity_poly.pdbx_seq_one_letter_code
_entity_poly.pdbx_strand_id
1 'polypeptide(L)'
;METSKKTPSKTGSKATTTNAGSKATTKKSNNTTGKIEHAEFHEFFIDELKDIYWAEKHLVKALPKMKKAATSPELAAAFEKHTQETQTHIETLEEVFALLDEKPAAKKCDAMAGLLEEANGIIEDTDAGTMIRDAGLILAAQKVEHYEIATYGTLKVFAENMDRTDVADLLDQTLENEKATDVALTEIAVAAINSEAAAE
;
A
#
# COMPACT_ATOMS: atom_id res chain seq x y z
N MET A 1 -30.33 -9.91 65.61
CA MET A 1 -30.61 -8.53 65.15
C MET A 1 -31.13 -8.65 63.73
N GLU A 2 -32.40 -9.04 63.47
CA GLU A 2 -33.66 -8.45 63.96
C GLU A 2 -33.61 -6.91 63.81
N THR A 3 -34.48 -6.23 63.05
CA THR A 3 -35.90 -6.48 62.73
C THR A 3 -36.36 -5.77 61.45
N SER A 4 -37.31 -6.43 60.78
CA SER A 4 -38.24 -5.92 59.77
C SER A 4 -39.28 -4.92 60.32
N LYS A 5 -39.82 -4.03 59.49
CA LYS A 5 -41.19 -3.43 59.59
C LYS A 5 -41.50 -2.63 58.30
N LYS A 6 -42.33 -3.12 57.36
CA LYS A 6 -43.82 -3.17 57.28
C LYS A 6 -44.50 -1.83 56.91
N THR A 7 -45.20 -1.88 55.76
CA THR A 7 -46.08 -0.90 55.07
C THR A 7 -47.28 -0.45 55.92
N PRO A 8 -48.04 0.60 55.52
CA PRO A 8 -49.31 0.33 54.82
C PRO A 8 -49.79 1.36 53.76
N SER A 9 -50.70 0.85 52.93
CA SER A 9 -51.54 1.48 51.89
C SER A 9 -52.44 2.62 52.39
N LYS A 10 -52.77 3.57 51.49
CA LYS A 10 -54.10 4.18 51.44
C LYS A 10 -54.51 4.64 50.03
N THR A 11 -55.79 4.42 49.79
CA THR A 11 -56.68 4.55 48.64
C THR A 11 -56.98 5.97 48.13
N GLY A 12 -57.15 6.09 46.80
CA GLY A 12 -58.33 6.67 46.13
C GLY A 12 -58.37 8.18 45.87
N SER A 13 -58.43 8.59 44.59
CA SER A 13 -59.61 9.24 43.99
C SER A 13 -59.42 9.55 42.49
N LYS A 14 -60.49 9.38 41.70
CA LYS A 14 -60.62 9.77 40.29
C LYS A 14 -60.66 11.29 40.14
N ALA A 15 -60.02 11.83 39.10
CA ALA A 15 -60.49 13.02 38.40
C ALA A 15 -59.99 13.04 36.94
N THR A 16 -60.86 13.56 36.08
CA THR A 16 -60.96 13.43 34.63
C THR A 16 -60.07 14.45 33.88
N THR A 17 -59.94 14.23 32.55
CA THR A 17 -59.59 15.20 31.47
C THR A 17 -58.10 15.56 31.37
N THR A 18 -57.42 15.63 30.22
CA THR A 18 -57.78 15.90 28.82
C THR A 18 -56.76 15.27 27.85
N ASN A 19 -57.24 15.04 26.62
CA ASN A 19 -56.54 14.58 25.43
C ASN A 19 -55.47 15.57 24.92
N ALA A 20 -54.26 15.10 24.62
CA ALA A 20 -53.31 15.78 23.73
C ALA A 20 -52.44 14.72 23.02
N GLY A 21 -52.75 14.48 21.76
CA GLY A 21 -51.99 13.55 20.91
C GLY A 21 -50.56 14.05 20.72
N SER A 22 -49.60 13.30 21.26
CA SER A 22 -48.19 13.47 20.91
C SER A 22 -47.93 12.68 19.63
N LYS A 23 -47.95 13.37 18.48
CA LYS A 23 -47.38 12.85 17.23
C LYS A 23 -45.91 12.57 17.51
N ALA A 24 -45.55 11.28 17.57
CA ALA A 24 -44.17 10.85 17.51
C ALA A 24 -43.57 11.32 16.18
N THR A 25 -42.80 12.40 16.24
CA THR A 25 -41.92 12.82 15.16
C THR A 25 -40.74 11.84 15.14
N THR A 26 -40.85 10.84 14.27
CA THR A 26 -39.70 10.03 13.85
C THR A 26 -38.65 10.95 13.25
N LYS A 27 -37.63 11.29 14.04
CA LYS A 27 -36.42 11.96 13.60
C LYS A 27 -35.69 10.98 12.69
N LYS A 28 -35.76 11.18 11.37
CA LYS A 28 -34.87 10.50 10.42
C LYS A 28 -33.44 10.83 10.83
N SER A 29 -32.72 9.82 11.31
CA SER A 29 -31.26 9.88 11.42
C SER A 29 -30.72 9.94 9.99
N ASN A 30 -30.27 11.13 9.57
CA ASN A 30 -29.56 11.27 8.31
C ASN A 30 -28.18 10.64 8.49
N ASN A 31 -28.04 9.39 8.03
CA ASN A 31 -26.79 8.62 8.00
C ASN A 31 -25.83 9.12 6.89
N THR A 32 -25.68 10.44 6.77
CA THR A 32 -24.98 11.09 5.66
C THR A 32 -23.48 11.21 5.92
N THR A 33 -23.05 11.26 7.19
CA THR A 33 -21.64 11.37 7.57
C THR A 33 -20.82 10.14 7.19
N GLY A 34 -21.26 8.92 7.52
CA GLY A 34 -20.51 7.70 7.18
C GLY A 34 -20.42 7.42 5.67
N LYS A 35 -21.41 7.88 4.88
CA LYS A 35 -21.39 7.70 3.41
C LYS A 35 -20.47 8.71 2.69
N ILE A 36 -20.21 9.87 3.32
CA ILE A 36 -19.29 10.89 2.80
C ILE A 36 -17.86 10.58 3.22
N GLU A 37 -17.64 10.10 4.45
CA GLU A 37 -16.29 9.75 4.96
C GLU A 37 -15.62 8.64 4.13
N HIS A 38 -16.35 7.62 3.71
CA HIS A 38 -15.80 6.60 2.80
C HIS A 38 -15.55 7.14 1.39
N ALA A 39 -16.24 8.19 0.94
CA ALA A 39 -16.07 8.71 -0.42
C ALA A 39 -14.72 9.43 -0.58
N GLU A 40 -14.36 10.32 0.35
CA GLU A 40 -13.06 11.01 0.32
C GLU A 40 -11.90 10.02 0.52
N PHE A 41 -12.05 9.07 1.46
CA PHE A 41 -11.04 8.04 1.69
C PHE A 41 -10.86 7.10 0.49
N HIS A 42 -11.96 6.73 -0.16
CA HIS A 42 -11.92 5.94 -1.40
C HIS A 42 -11.25 6.72 -2.54
N GLU A 43 -11.60 7.99 -2.73
CA GLU A 43 -10.95 8.84 -3.74
C GLU A 43 -9.43 8.94 -3.51
N PHE A 44 -9.00 9.09 -2.25
CA PHE A 44 -7.59 9.08 -1.89
C PHE A 44 -6.94 7.73 -2.19
N PHE A 45 -7.57 6.60 -1.82
CA PHE A 45 -7.08 5.27 -2.16
C PHE A 45 -6.92 5.05 -3.66
N ILE A 46 -7.90 5.49 -4.47
CA ILE A 46 -7.81 5.42 -5.93
C ILE A 46 -6.68 6.31 -6.46
N ASP A 47 -6.45 7.48 -5.88
CA ASP A 47 -5.34 8.38 -6.29
C ASP A 47 -3.97 7.75 -6.02
N GLU A 48 -3.80 7.10 -4.87
CA GLU A 48 -2.57 6.37 -4.52
C GLU A 48 -2.37 5.10 -5.36
N LEU A 49 -3.45 4.40 -5.75
CA LEU A 49 -3.37 3.30 -6.73
C LEU A 49 -2.87 3.78 -8.10
N LYS A 50 -3.27 4.99 -8.53
CA LYS A 50 -2.78 5.60 -9.78
C LYS A 50 -1.31 5.99 -9.69
N ASP A 51 -0.86 6.36 -8.50
CA ASP A 51 0.53 6.70 -8.21
C ASP A 51 1.45 5.47 -8.28
N ILE A 52 1.13 4.39 -7.54
CA ILE A 52 1.91 3.14 -7.58
C ILE A 52 1.84 2.48 -8.96
N TYR A 53 0.70 2.55 -9.67
CA TYR A 53 0.61 2.06 -11.05
C TYR A 53 1.52 2.82 -12.02
N TRP A 54 1.73 4.13 -11.80
CA TRP A 54 2.73 4.85 -12.56
C TRP A 54 4.14 4.40 -12.21
N ALA A 55 4.42 4.19 -10.92
CA ALA A 55 5.72 3.78 -10.42
C ALA A 55 6.16 2.47 -11.08
N GLU A 56 5.34 1.43 -10.99
CA GLU A 56 5.54 0.10 -11.59
C GLU A 56 5.83 0.19 -13.12
N LYS A 57 5.03 1.00 -13.84
CA LYS A 57 5.20 1.20 -15.29
C LYS A 57 6.48 1.92 -15.69
N HIS A 58 7.10 2.64 -14.77
CA HIS A 58 8.39 3.29 -15.00
C HIS A 58 9.54 2.42 -14.51
N LEU A 59 9.36 1.71 -13.39
CA LEU A 59 10.30 0.74 -12.86
C LEU A 59 10.58 -0.38 -13.88
N VAL A 60 9.53 -0.98 -14.47
CA VAL A 60 9.68 -2.06 -15.47
C VAL A 60 10.52 -1.66 -16.68
N LYS A 61 10.59 -0.35 -17.00
CA LYS A 61 11.42 0.18 -18.09
C LYS A 61 12.84 0.49 -17.64
N ALA A 62 13.05 0.79 -16.36
CA ALA A 62 14.34 1.09 -15.77
C ALA A 62 15.15 -0.17 -15.46
N LEU A 63 14.50 -1.25 -15.01
CA LEU A 63 15.16 -2.50 -14.63
C LEU A 63 16.05 -3.10 -15.74
N PRO A 64 15.66 -3.12 -17.04
CA PRO A 64 16.55 -3.54 -18.12
C PRO A 64 17.82 -2.70 -18.27
N LYS A 65 17.80 -1.42 -17.85
CA LYS A 65 19.00 -0.56 -17.81
C LYS A 65 19.91 -0.96 -16.64
N MET A 66 19.35 -1.19 -15.46
CA MET A 66 20.10 -1.63 -14.28
C MET A 66 20.74 -3.01 -14.50
N LYS A 67 19.99 -3.95 -15.08
CA LYS A 67 20.52 -5.26 -15.53
C LYS A 67 21.76 -5.13 -16.40
N LYS A 68 21.75 -4.22 -17.39
CA LYS A 68 22.88 -4.01 -18.31
C LYS A 68 24.06 -3.32 -17.64
N ALA A 69 23.80 -2.53 -16.60
CA ALA A 69 24.83 -1.82 -15.86
C ALA A 69 25.53 -2.70 -14.81
N ALA A 70 24.84 -3.73 -14.33
CA ALA A 70 25.37 -4.71 -13.38
C ALA A 70 26.52 -5.54 -13.98
N THR A 71 27.54 -5.77 -13.17
CA THR A 71 28.74 -6.53 -13.50
C THR A 71 28.59 -8.00 -13.10
N SER A 72 28.03 -8.24 -11.91
CA SER A 72 27.73 -9.56 -11.38
C SER A 72 26.61 -10.24 -12.16
N PRO A 73 26.81 -11.47 -12.66
CA PRO A 73 25.76 -12.25 -13.30
C PRO A 73 24.55 -12.48 -12.39
N GLU A 74 24.78 -12.59 -11.09
CA GLU A 74 23.73 -12.81 -10.09
C GLU A 74 22.84 -11.57 -9.94
N LEU A 75 23.44 -10.39 -9.82
CA LEU A 75 22.70 -9.12 -9.77
C LEU A 75 21.94 -8.85 -11.06
N ALA A 76 22.56 -9.12 -12.22
CA ALA A 76 21.88 -8.99 -13.51
C ALA A 76 20.68 -9.96 -13.63
N ALA A 77 20.79 -11.17 -13.08
CA ALA A 77 19.68 -12.13 -13.06
C ALA A 77 18.55 -11.67 -12.11
N ALA A 78 18.89 -11.07 -10.96
CA ALA A 78 17.91 -10.50 -10.05
C ALA A 78 17.08 -9.38 -10.72
N PHE A 79 17.73 -8.45 -11.44
CA PHE A 79 17.00 -7.41 -12.17
C PHE A 79 16.13 -7.95 -13.31
N GLU A 80 16.56 -9.01 -14.00
CA GLU A 80 15.74 -9.68 -15.01
C GLU A 80 14.50 -10.32 -14.39
N LYS A 81 14.67 -11.06 -13.28
CA LYS A 81 13.57 -11.68 -12.55
C LYS A 81 12.57 -10.62 -12.10
N HIS A 82 13.07 -9.56 -11.47
CA HIS A 82 12.22 -8.49 -10.97
C HIS A 82 11.50 -7.76 -12.11
N THR A 83 12.10 -7.59 -13.29
CA THR A 83 11.40 -7.03 -14.47
C THR A 83 10.14 -7.83 -14.84
N GLN A 84 10.20 -9.16 -14.74
CA GLN A 84 9.07 -10.05 -15.05
C GLN A 84 8.00 -9.99 -13.94
N GLU A 85 8.43 -9.87 -12.69
CA GLU A 85 7.56 -9.69 -11.53
C GLU A 85 6.82 -8.35 -11.59
N THR A 86 7.52 -7.23 -11.79
CA THR A 86 6.94 -5.88 -11.98
C THR A 86 5.91 -5.86 -13.13
N GLN A 87 6.15 -6.61 -14.22
CA GLN A 87 5.16 -6.72 -15.30
C GLN A 87 3.86 -7.41 -14.84
N THR A 88 3.98 -8.40 -13.96
CA THR A 88 2.82 -9.06 -13.33
C THR A 88 2.15 -8.11 -12.34
N HIS A 89 2.89 -7.31 -11.57
CA HIS A 89 2.33 -6.32 -10.64
C HIS A 89 1.47 -5.27 -11.35
N ILE A 90 1.90 -4.82 -12.54
CA ILE A 90 1.10 -3.95 -13.42
C ILE A 90 -0.24 -4.62 -13.79
N GLU A 91 -0.23 -5.90 -14.15
CA GLU A 91 -1.44 -6.66 -14.47
C GLU A 91 -2.34 -6.84 -13.24
N THR A 92 -1.76 -7.12 -12.07
CA THR A 92 -2.47 -7.20 -10.78
C THR A 92 -3.15 -5.87 -10.44
N LEU A 93 -2.47 -4.73 -10.64
CA LEU A 93 -3.07 -3.41 -10.41
C LEU A 93 -4.23 -3.13 -11.38
N GLU A 94 -4.14 -3.58 -12.63
CA GLU A 94 -5.23 -3.47 -13.60
C GLU A 94 -6.46 -4.29 -13.18
N GLU A 95 -6.26 -5.47 -12.58
CA GLU A 95 -7.32 -6.24 -11.94
C GLU A 95 -7.91 -5.51 -10.73
N VAL A 96 -7.07 -4.92 -9.87
CA VAL A 96 -7.50 -4.10 -8.73
C VAL A 96 -8.39 -2.93 -9.19
N PHE A 97 -7.99 -2.18 -10.23
CA PHE A 97 -8.82 -1.12 -10.81
C PHE A 97 -10.17 -1.67 -11.31
N ALA A 98 -10.18 -2.81 -12.00
CA ALA A 98 -11.40 -3.43 -12.49
C ALA A 98 -12.35 -3.84 -11.34
N LEU A 99 -11.83 -4.40 -10.25
CA LEU A 99 -12.59 -4.74 -9.05
C LEU A 99 -13.18 -3.49 -8.38
N LEU A 100 -12.56 -2.32 -8.55
CA LEU A 100 -13.02 -1.05 -8.01
C LEU A 100 -13.97 -0.30 -8.96
N ASP A 101 -14.35 -0.90 -10.09
CA ASP A 101 -15.11 -0.27 -11.18
C ASP A 101 -14.43 1.02 -11.71
N GLU A 102 -13.10 1.09 -11.60
CA GLU A 102 -12.26 2.21 -12.01
C GLU A 102 -11.45 1.87 -13.27
N LYS A 103 -11.14 2.89 -14.07
CA LYS A 103 -10.23 2.71 -15.20
C LYS A 103 -8.78 2.85 -14.74
N PRO A 104 -7.87 1.93 -15.12
CA PRO A 104 -6.46 2.11 -14.85
C PRO A 104 -5.97 3.45 -15.42
N ALA A 105 -5.40 4.27 -14.55
CA ALA A 105 -4.84 5.56 -14.91
C ALA A 105 -3.52 5.73 -14.16
N ALA A 106 -2.49 6.20 -14.85
CA ALA A 106 -1.21 6.47 -14.22
C ALA A 106 -1.15 7.95 -13.85
N LYS A 107 -0.86 8.24 -12.58
CA LYS A 107 -0.54 9.59 -12.08
C LYS A 107 0.94 9.61 -11.74
N LYS A 108 1.66 10.64 -12.17
CA LYS A 108 3.10 10.72 -11.94
C LYS A 108 3.44 10.58 -10.44
N CYS A 109 4.22 9.55 -10.12
CA CYS A 109 4.82 9.37 -8.81
C CYS A 109 6.15 10.10 -8.74
N ASP A 110 6.20 11.22 -8.01
CA ASP A 110 7.43 11.99 -7.85
C ASP A 110 8.48 11.25 -7.01
N ALA A 111 8.05 10.40 -6.06
CA ALA A 111 8.95 9.59 -5.24
C ALA A 111 9.71 8.57 -6.10
N MET A 112 8.98 7.73 -6.85
CA MET A 112 9.59 6.76 -7.76
C MET A 112 10.43 7.46 -8.84
N ALA A 113 9.98 8.59 -9.39
CA ALA A 113 10.77 9.35 -10.34
C ALA A 113 12.15 9.74 -9.79
N GLY A 114 12.20 10.22 -8.54
CA GLY A 114 13.45 10.56 -7.86
C GLY A 114 14.35 9.34 -7.57
N LEU A 115 13.76 8.22 -7.16
CA LEU A 115 14.50 6.97 -6.92
C LEU A 115 15.13 6.42 -8.21
N LEU A 116 14.39 6.47 -9.32
CA LEU A 116 14.90 6.08 -10.63
C LEU A 116 15.98 7.05 -11.14
N GLU A 117 15.87 8.34 -10.85
CA GLU A 117 16.93 9.32 -11.12
C GLU A 117 18.20 9.01 -10.31
N GLU A 118 18.07 8.66 -9.03
CA GLU A 118 19.20 8.23 -8.20
C GLU A 118 19.90 6.99 -8.78
N ALA A 119 19.13 5.97 -9.18
CA ALA A 119 19.68 4.77 -9.84
C ALA A 119 20.43 5.12 -11.14
N ASN A 120 19.91 6.07 -11.92
CA ASN A 120 20.59 6.56 -13.13
C ASN A 120 21.89 7.30 -12.80
N GLY A 121 21.87 8.17 -11.79
CA GLY A 121 23.06 8.88 -11.32
C GLY A 121 24.18 7.92 -10.90
N ILE A 122 23.84 6.85 -10.17
CA ILE A 122 24.82 5.81 -9.79
C ILE A 122 25.47 5.16 -11.01
N ILE A 123 24.71 4.86 -12.06
CA ILE A 123 25.27 4.29 -13.30
C ILE A 123 26.23 5.27 -13.99
N GLU A 124 25.95 6.56 -13.90
CA GLU A 124 26.74 7.63 -14.53
C GLU A 124 28.00 7.99 -13.71
N ASP A 125 27.89 7.95 -12.39
CA ASP A 125 28.93 8.40 -11.45
C ASP A 125 29.91 7.30 -11.03
N THR A 126 29.62 6.03 -11.33
CA THR A 126 30.50 4.88 -11.04
C THR A 126 31.12 4.31 -12.31
N ASP A 127 32.32 3.76 -12.22
CA ASP A 127 32.99 3.13 -13.37
C ASP A 127 32.33 1.81 -13.78
N ALA A 128 32.27 1.56 -15.10
CA ALA A 128 31.68 0.34 -15.63
C ALA A 128 32.51 -0.90 -15.32
N GLY A 129 31.83 -2.00 -14.93
CA GLY A 129 32.50 -3.26 -14.61
C GLY A 129 33.08 -3.33 -13.19
N THR A 130 32.77 -2.36 -12.32
CA THR A 130 33.24 -2.33 -10.93
C THR A 130 32.23 -2.94 -9.97
N MET A 131 32.69 -3.51 -8.87
CA MET A 131 31.80 -3.93 -7.79
C MET A 131 31.24 -2.73 -7.02
N ILE A 132 31.93 -1.58 -7.02
CA ILE A 132 31.39 -0.31 -6.51
C ILE A 132 30.07 0.05 -7.21
N ARG A 133 30.01 -0.10 -8.54
CA ARG A 133 28.77 0.12 -9.30
C ARG A 133 27.67 -0.84 -8.84
N ASP A 134 27.98 -2.12 -8.71
CA ASP A 134 26.99 -3.12 -8.32
C ASP A 134 26.44 -2.89 -6.90
N ALA A 135 27.31 -2.51 -5.96
CA ALA A 135 26.89 -2.11 -4.61
C ALA A 135 25.97 -0.88 -4.65
N GLY A 136 26.27 0.11 -5.50
CA GLY A 136 25.40 1.25 -5.73
C GLY A 136 24.05 0.86 -6.36
N LEU A 137 24.04 -0.03 -7.35
CA LEU A 137 22.82 -0.52 -7.98
C LEU A 137 21.92 -1.25 -6.98
N ILE A 138 22.50 -2.07 -6.09
CA ILE A 138 21.76 -2.72 -4.99
C ILE A 138 21.18 -1.68 -4.06
N LEU A 139 21.96 -0.68 -3.61
CA LEU A 139 21.48 0.39 -2.75
C LEU A 139 20.27 1.10 -3.36
N ALA A 140 20.33 1.44 -4.65
CA ALA A 140 19.23 2.10 -5.34
C ALA A 140 18.00 1.18 -5.47
N ALA A 141 18.20 -0.09 -5.81
CA ALA A 141 17.14 -1.07 -5.92
C ALA A 141 16.43 -1.29 -4.57
N GLN A 142 17.16 -1.47 -3.49
CA GLN A 142 16.54 -1.63 -2.16
C GLN A 142 15.74 -0.39 -1.74
N LYS A 143 16.17 0.82 -2.10
CA LYS A 143 15.35 2.02 -1.86
C LYS A 143 14.02 2.00 -2.63
N VAL A 144 14.02 1.47 -3.86
CA VAL A 144 12.80 1.22 -4.64
C VAL A 144 11.92 0.19 -3.93
N GLU A 145 12.46 -0.98 -3.55
CA GLU A 145 11.70 -2.02 -2.84
C GLU A 145 11.08 -1.47 -1.54
N HIS A 146 11.85 -0.72 -0.75
CA HIS A 146 11.36 -0.15 0.49
C HIS A 146 10.22 0.86 0.29
N TYR A 147 10.25 1.62 -0.81
CA TYR A 147 9.13 2.50 -1.20
C TYR A 147 7.88 1.66 -1.54
N GLU A 148 8.03 0.60 -2.31
CA GLU A 148 6.91 -0.26 -2.74
C GLU A 148 6.34 -1.05 -1.56
N ILE A 149 7.19 -1.62 -0.69
CA ILE A 149 6.78 -2.30 0.54
C ILE A 149 5.96 -1.37 1.43
N ALA A 150 6.39 -0.13 1.62
CA ALA A 150 5.65 0.85 2.42
C ALA A 150 4.29 1.19 1.77
N THR A 151 4.28 1.34 0.45
CA THR A 151 3.09 1.71 -0.33
C THR A 151 2.06 0.58 -0.35
N TYR A 152 2.43 -0.61 -0.82
CA TYR A 152 1.54 -1.78 -0.86
C TYR A 152 1.06 -2.20 0.53
N GLY A 153 1.94 -2.15 1.54
CA GLY A 153 1.55 -2.41 2.93
C GLY A 153 0.45 -1.46 3.42
N THR A 154 0.53 -0.19 3.04
CA THR A 154 -0.49 0.82 3.40
C THR A 154 -1.77 0.63 2.59
N LEU A 155 -1.67 0.44 1.28
CA LEU A 155 -2.82 0.27 0.39
C LEU A 155 -3.63 -0.99 0.70
N LYS A 156 -2.97 -2.09 1.06
CA LYS A 156 -3.63 -3.30 1.57
C LYS A 156 -4.53 -2.97 2.76
N VAL A 157 -3.99 -2.28 3.77
CA VAL A 157 -4.74 -1.91 4.97
C VAL A 157 -5.89 -0.94 4.65
N PHE A 158 -5.71 -0.05 3.66
CA PHE A 158 -6.80 0.81 3.20
C PHE A 158 -7.94 0.00 2.57
N ALA A 159 -7.63 -0.99 1.73
CA ALA A 159 -8.60 -1.89 1.14
C ALA A 159 -9.35 -2.70 2.22
N GLU A 160 -8.65 -3.23 3.22
CA GLU A 160 -9.26 -3.93 4.36
C GLU A 160 -10.25 -3.04 5.13
N ASN A 161 -9.89 -1.78 5.39
CA ASN A 161 -10.76 -0.82 6.09
C ASN A 161 -11.99 -0.38 5.28
N MET A 162 -12.04 -0.68 3.98
CA MET A 162 -13.20 -0.48 3.12
C MET A 162 -13.94 -1.79 2.82
N ASP A 163 -13.66 -2.86 3.58
CA ASP A 163 -14.23 -4.20 3.40
C ASP A 163 -13.97 -4.79 1.99
N ARG A 164 -12.86 -4.37 1.36
CA ARG A 164 -12.39 -4.85 0.03
C ARG A 164 -11.30 -5.90 0.18
N THR A 165 -11.65 -7.04 0.78
CA THR A 165 -10.70 -8.14 1.01
C THR A 165 -10.17 -8.72 -0.30
N ASP A 166 -10.99 -8.72 -1.36
CA ASP A 166 -10.59 -9.12 -2.72
C ASP A 166 -9.43 -8.28 -3.26
N VAL A 167 -9.48 -6.97 -3.04
CA VAL A 167 -8.40 -6.04 -3.42
C VAL A 167 -7.20 -6.17 -2.49
N ALA A 168 -7.44 -6.30 -1.18
CA ALA A 168 -6.37 -6.47 -0.19
C ALA A 168 -5.51 -7.71 -0.48
N ASP A 169 -6.13 -8.84 -0.85
CA ASP A 169 -5.43 -10.08 -1.17
C ASP A 169 -4.52 -9.95 -2.42
N LEU A 170 -4.93 -9.15 -3.41
CA LEU A 170 -4.10 -8.87 -4.60
C LEU A 170 -2.92 -7.96 -4.24
N LEU A 171 -3.15 -6.91 -3.46
CA LEU A 171 -2.09 -6.00 -3.01
C LEU A 171 -1.08 -6.71 -2.08
N ASP A 172 -1.54 -7.67 -1.27
CA ASP A 172 -0.68 -8.48 -0.40
C ASP A 172 0.23 -9.42 -1.20
N GLN A 173 -0.26 -9.98 -2.31
CA GLN A 173 0.57 -10.81 -3.18
C GLN A 173 1.76 -10.03 -3.73
N THR A 174 1.53 -8.81 -4.22
CA THR A 174 2.61 -7.92 -4.66
C THR A 174 3.52 -7.54 -3.50
N LEU A 175 2.96 -7.15 -2.34
CA LEU A 175 3.74 -6.82 -1.14
C LEU A 175 4.71 -7.92 -0.73
N GLU A 176 4.26 -9.18 -0.72
CA GLU A 176 5.12 -10.31 -0.36
C GLU A 176 6.18 -10.59 -1.43
N ASN A 177 5.91 -10.28 -2.70
CA ASN A 177 6.92 -10.36 -3.75
C ASN A 177 8.02 -9.31 -3.56
N GLU A 178 7.67 -8.04 -3.29
CA GLU A 178 8.68 -6.99 -3.09
C GLU A 178 9.53 -7.23 -1.84
N LYS A 179 8.93 -7.75 -0.76
CA LYS A 179 9.71 -8.20 0.42
C LYS A 179 10.71 -9.30 0.05
N ALA A 180 10.31 -10.26 -0.77
CA ALA A 180 11.19 -11.33 -1.21
C ALA A 180 12.32 -10.80 -2.12
N THR A 181 12.04 -9.82 -2.96
CA THR A 181 13.03 -9.13 -3.80
C THR A 181 14.06 -8.38 -2.95
N ASP A 182 13.64 -7.61 -1.95
CA ASP A 182 14.56 -6.91 -1.04
C ASP A 182 15.47 -7.88 -0.26
N VAL A 183 14.92 -9.01 0.21
CA VAL A 183 15.71 -10.08 0.84
C VAL A 183 16.75 -10.64 -0.13
N ALA A 184 16.35 -10.95 -1.36
CA ALA A 184 17.28 -11.45 -2.38
C ALA A 184 18.39 -10.44 -2.71
N LEU A 185 18.07 -9.15 -2.81
CA LEU A 185 19.06 -8.09 -2.99
C LEU A 185 20.03 -8.02 -1.80
N THR A 186 19.52 -8.13 -0.57
CA THR A 186 20.35 -8.18 0.64
C THR A 186 21.31 -9.37 0.60
N GLU A 187 20.84 -10.56 0.22
CA GLU A 187 21.66 -11.77 0.11
C GLU A 187 22.80 -11.58 -0.89
N ILE A 188 22.52 -11.02 -2.07
CA ILE A 188 23.54 -10.71 -3.08
C ILE A 188 24.56 -9.69 -2.54
N ALA A 189 24.09 -8.67 -1.83
CA ALA A 189 24.93 -7.61 -1.26
C ALA A 189 25.96 -8.18 -0.26
N VAL A 190 25.51 -9.07 0.65
CA VAL A 190 26.35 -9.62 1.72
C VAL A 190 27.21 -10.81 1.29
N ALA A 191 26.83 -11.52 0.21
CA ALA A 191 27.56 -12.70 -0.24
C ALA A 191 28.94 -12.37 -0.80
N ALA A 192 29.05 -11.33 -1.62
CA ALA A 192 30.31 -10.95 -2.26
C ALA A 192 30.41 -9.45 -2.56
N ILE A 193 29.36 -8.87 -3.16
CA ILE A 193 29.44 -7.57 -3.82
C ILE A 193 29.93 -6.45 -2.90
N ASN A 194 29.39 -6.31 -1.70
CA ASN A 194 29.82 -5.25 -0.79
C ASN A 194 31.27 -5.44 -0.29
N SER A 195 31.69 -6.68 -0.09
CA SER A 195 33.05 -6.98 0.36
C SER A 195 34.08 -6.75 -0.73
N GLU A 196 33.74 -7.07 -1.99
CA GLU A 196 34.60 -6.81 -3.15
C GLU A 196 34.65 -5.32 -3.47
N ALA A 197 33.51 -4.62 -3.45
CA ALA A 197 33.44 -3.17 -3.63
C ALA A 197 34.28 -2.39 -2.61
N ALA A 198 34.32 -2.86 -1.35
CA ALA A 198 35.13 -2.23 -0.30
C ALA A 198 36.65 -2.47 -0.46
N ALA A 199 37.06 -3.41 -1.31
CA ALA A 199 38.45 -3.76 -1.57
C ALA A 199 39.02 -3.16 -2.87
N GLU A 200 38.17 -2.52 -3.69
CA GLU A 200 38.54 -1.75 -4.89
C GLU A 200 39.08 -0.36 -4.54
#